data_AF-W7DGY6-F1
#
_entry.id   AF-W7DGY6-F1
#
_cell.length_a   1.000
_cell.length_b   1.000
_cell.length_c   1.000
_cell.angle_alpha   90.00
_cell.angle_beta   90.00
_cell.angle_gamma   90.00
#
_symmetry.space_group_name_H-M   'P 1'
#
loop_
_entity.id
_entity.type
_entity.pdbx_description
1 polymer ?
#
loop_
_entity_poly.entity_id
_entity_poly.type
_entity_poly.pdbx_seq_one_letter_code
_entity_poly.pdbx_strand_id
1 'polypeptide(L)'
;MREMRNKKGLLLILAGLLITICVICEYALPSDATAKAYFVHVNTNGEKVQKNQFSGYKYTLKCYKKDGSAETRTFYSANKLEKK
;
A
#
# COMPACT_ATOMS: atom_id res chain seq x y z
N MET A 1 28.76 38.78 -1.41
CA MET A 1 28.03 38.00 -0.38
C MET A 1 26.48 38.16 -0.44
N ARG A 2 25.84 38.36 -1.61
CA ARG A 2 24.36 38.45 -1.69
C ARG A 2 23.69 37.11 -2.04
N GLU A 3 24.34 36.26 -2.84
CA GLU A 3 23.76 34.99 -3.27
C GLU A 3 23.59 33.94 -2.16
N MET A 4 24.55 33.82 -1.23
CA MET A 4 24.46 32.83 -0.14
C MET A 4 23.32 33.12 0.85
N ARG A 5 22.87 34.38 0.94
CA ARG A 5 21.76 34.78 1.84
C ARG A 5 20.42 34.31 1.28
N ASN A 6 20.24 34.37 -0.04
CA ASN A 6 19.06 33.82 -0.73
C ASN A 6 19.05 32.29 -0.72
N LYS A 7 20.22 31.63 -0.88
CA LYS A 7 20.32 30.17 -0.80
C LYS A 7 19.97 29.65 0.60
N LYS A 8 20.42 30.32 1.67
CA LYS A 8 20.06 29.99 3.06
C LYS A 8 18.58 30.22 3.37
N GLY A 9 18.00 31.32 2.87
CA GLY A 9 16.55 31.58 3.01
C GLY A 9 15.70 30.55 2.26
N LEU A 10 16.11 30.17 1.05
CA LEU A 10 15.45 29.13 0.27
C LEU A 10 15.51 27.77 0.97
N LEU A 11 16.66 27.40 1.53
CA LEU A 11 16.80 26.16 2.30
C LEU A 11 15.90 26.12 3.55
N LEU A 12 15.72 27.25 4.24
CA LEU A 12 14.80 27.33 5.39
C LEU A 12 13.34 27.18 4.96
N ILE A 13 12.95 27.75 3.82
CA ILE A 13 11.59 27.60 3.26
C ILE A 13 11.35 26.15 2.83
N LEU A 14 12.32 25.51 2.16
CA LEU A 14 12.22 24.11 1.78
C LEU A 14 12.16 23.18 3.00
N ALA A 15 12.96 23.45 4.04
CA ALA A 15 12.92 22.67 5.28
C ALA A 15 11.56 22.82 5.98
N GLY A 16 11.02 24.04 6.07
CA GLY A 16 9.68 24.29 6.61
C GLY A 16 8.58 23.59 5.83
N LEU A 17 8.66 23.61 4.49
CA LEU A 17 7.72 22.90 3.62
C LEU A 17 7.80 21.38 3.82
N LEU A 18 9.01 20.83 3.91
CA LEU A 18 9.23 19.40 4.14
C LEU A 18 8.65 18.96 5.49
N ILE A 19 8.90 19.71 6.57
CA ILE A 19 8.35 19.42 7.90
C ILE A 19 6.81 19.48 7.85
N THR A 20 6.24 20.46 7.17
CA THR A 20 4.79 20.60 7.04
C THR A 20 4.18 19.41 6.29
N ILE A 21 4.83 18.95 5.20
CA ILE A 21 4.39 17.76 4.46
C ILE A 21 4.49 16.50 5.34
N CYS A 22 5.58 16.32 6.10
CA CYS A 22 5.71 15.20 7.03
C CYS A 22 4.59 15.19 8.09
N VAL A 23 4.27 16.35 8.67
CA VAL A 23 3.19 16.46 9.65
C VAL A 23 1.83 16.12 9.03
N ILE A 24 1.54 16.59 7.81
CA ILE A 24 0.29 16.22 7.09
C ILE A 24 0.26 14.72 6.78
N CYS A 25 1.37 14.14 6.34
CA CYS A 25 1.44 12.72 6.02
C CYS A 25 1.34 11.81 7.25
N GLU A 26 1.82 12.23 8.42
CA GLU A 26 1.73 11.42 9.63
C GLU A 26 0.43 11.64 10.42
N TYR A 27 -0.11 12.87 10.44
CA TYR A 27 -1.25 13.21 11.28
C TYR A 27 -2.57 13.39 10.51
N ALA A 28 -2.54 13.76 9.23
CA ALA A 28 -3.76 13.98 8.44
C ALA A 28 -4.05 12.87 7.44
N LEU A 29 -3.07 12.05 7.06
CA LEU A 29 -3.37 10.74 6.50
C LEU A 29 -3.69 9.83 7.69
N PRO A 30 -4.94 9.38 7.87
CA PRO A 30 -5.19 8.34 8.85
C PRO A 30 -4.29 7.16 8.46
N SER A 31 -3.37 6.80 9.34
CA SER A 31 -2.74 5.48 9.35
C SER A 31 -3.80 4.37 9.36
N ASP A 32 -5.02 4.73 9.80
CA ASP A 32 -6.29 4.00 9.70
C ASP A 32 -7.15 4.31 8.45
N ALA A 33 -6.57 4.78 7.35
CA ALA A 33 -7.00 4.30 6.02
C ALA A 33 -6.55 2.84 5.80
N THR A 34 -6.28 2.13 6.91
CA THR A 34 -6.66 0.76 7.23
C THR A 34 -6.41 -0.15 6.06
N ALA A 35 -5.30 -0.89 6.09
CA ALA A 35 -5.20 -2.15 5.40
C ALA A 35 -6.51 -2.91 5.64
N LYS A 36 -7.44 -2.84 4.67
CA LYS A 36 -8.76 -3.42 4.80
C LYS A 36 -8.50 -4.91 4.90
N ALA A 37 -8.56 -5.42 6.12
CA ALA A 37 -8.34 -6.84 6.37
C ALA A 37 -9.51 -7.57 5.73
N TYR A 38 -9.22 -8.34 4.71
CA TYR A 38 -10.17 -9.21 4.05
C TYR A 38 -9.90 -10.63 4.51
N PHE A 39 -10.94 -11.29 5.00
CA PHE A 39 -10.86 -12.71 5.33
C PHE A 39 -11.18 -13.51 4.07
N VAL A 40 -10.27 -14.40 3.70
CA VAL A 40 -10.40 -15.21 2.48
C VAL A 40 -10.23 -16.67 2.83
N HIS A 41 -11.05 -17.51 2.21
CA HIS A 41 -10.88 -18.96 2.27
C HIS A 41 -10.27 -19.41 0.96
N VAL A 42 -9.04 -19.95 1.02
CA VAL A 42 -8.33 -20.47 -0.15
C VAL A 42 -8.90 -21.85 -0.53
N ASN A 43 -10.00 -21.84 -1.28
CA ASN A 43 -10.66 -23.06 -1.77
C ASN A 43 -10.26 -23.44 -3.20
N THR A 44 -9.68 -22.51 -3.97
CA THR A 44 -9.19 -22.74 -5.34
C THR A 44 -7.66 -22.82 -5.38
N ASN A 45 -7.15 -23.58 -6.35
CA ASN A 45 -5.73 -23.55 -6.64
C ASN A 45 -5.38 -22.21 -7.30
N GLY A 46 -4.28 -21.61 -6.88
CA GLY A 46 -3.77 -20.40 -7.53
C GLY A 46 -3.33 -20.70 -8.96
N GLU A 47 -3.65 -19.79 -9.87
CA GLU A 47 -3.19 -19.82 -11.27
C GLU A 47 -1.74 -19.36 -11.33
N LYS A 48 -0.83 -20.16 -11.88
CA LYS A 48 0.58 -19.77 -11.99
C LYS A 48 0.70 -18.61 -13.00
N VAL A 49 1.24 -17.48 -12.56
CA VAL A 49 1.42 -16.29 -13.40
C VAL A 49 2.87 -15.83 -13.38
N GLN A 50 3.35 -15.42 -14.55
CA GLN A 50 4.64 -14.76 -14.72
C GLN A 50 4.40 -13.46 -15.48
N LYS A 51 4.49 -12.32 -14.76
CA LYS A 51 4.31 -10.98 -15.32
C LYS A 51 5.54 -10.13 -15.00
N ASN A 52 6.29 -9.76 -16.03
CA ASN A 52 7.49 -8.94 -15.93
C ASN A 52 8.47 -9.49 -14.88
N GLN A 53 8.55 -8.83 -13.72
CA GLN A 53 9.44 -9.18 -12.60
C GLN A 53 8.77 -10.04 -11.52
N PHE A 54 7.46 -10.32 -11.63
CA PHE A 54 6.72 -11.14 -10.68
C PHE A 54 6.49 -12.54 -11.24
N SER A 55 6.91 -13.56 -10.49
CA SER A 55 6.58 -14.96 -10.73
C SER A 55 5.91 -15.51 -9.47
N GLY A 56 4.72 -16.10 -9.63
CA GLY A 56 3.95 -16.60 -8.50
C GLY A 56 2.59 -17.13 -8.91
N TYR A 57 1.60 -16.90 -8.07
CA TYR A 57 0.26 -17.46 -8.18
C TYR A 57 -0.79 -16.35 -8.01
N LYS A 58 -1.78 -16.34 -8.88
CA LYS A 58 -2.94 -15.47 -8.85
C LYS A 58 -4.13 -16.22 -8.26
N TYR A 59 -4.83 -15.57 -7.33
CA TYR A 59 -6.02 -16.11 -6.68
C TYR A 59 -7.18 -15.14 -6.90
N THR A 60 -8.29 -15.64 -7.43
CA THR A 60 -9.57 -14.92 -7.50
C THR A 60 -10.52 -15.61 -6.53
N LEU A 61 -10.71 -14.99 -5.36
CA LEU A 61 -11.45 -15.60 -4.26
C LEU A 61 -12.54 -14.66 -3.75
N LYS A 62 -13.58 -15.26 -3.16
CA LYS A 62 -14.60 -14.53 -2.42
C LYS A 62 -14.00 -14.15 -1.07
N CYS A 63 -14.00 -12.85 -0.80
CA CYS A 63 -13.43 -12.25 0.38
C CYS A 63 -14.54 -11.65 1.23
N TYR A 64 -14.36 -11.67 2.55
CA TYR A 64 -15.30 -11.10 3.51
C TYR A 64 -14.65 -9.92 4.20
N LYS A 65 -15.37 -8.80 4.25
CA LYS A 65 -15.00 -7.62 5.02
C LYS A 65 -15.34 -7.84 6.48
N LYS A 66 -14.82 -6.96 7.36
CA LYS A 66 -15.13 -6.97 8.79
C LYS A 66 -16.64 -6.82 9.08
N ASP A 67 -17.39 -6.19 8.18
CA ASP A 67 -18.85 -6.02 8.27
C ASP A 67 -19.64 -7.26 7.82
N GLY A 68 -18.97 -8.34 7.41
CA GLY A 68 -19.60 -9.55 6.89
C GLY A 68 -20.03 -9.47 5.42
N SER A 69 -19.89 -8.31 4.77
CA SER A 69 -20.17 -8.19 3.34
C SER A 69 -19.13 -8.95 2.53
N ALA A 70 -19.60 -9.61 1.48
CA ALA A 70 -18.76 -10.39 0.59
C ALA A 70 -18.41 -9.63 -0.69
N GLU A 71 -17.18 -9.74 -1.14
CA GLU A 71 -16.69 -9.17 -2.39
C GLU A 71 -15.66 -10.11 -3.03
N THR A 72 -15.70 -10.27 -4.34
CA THR A 72 -14.67 -11.04 -5.05
C THR A 72 -13.44 -10.17 -5.27
N ARG A 73 -12.28 -10.60 -4.79
CA ARG A 73 -11.00 -9.91 -5.02
C ARG A 73 -9.99 -10.84 -5.67
N THR A 74 -9.15 -10.24 -6.51
CA THR A 74 -7.97 -10.90 -7.07
C THR A 74 -6.74 -10.45 -6.29
N PHE A 75 -5.94 -11.40 -5.81
CA PHE A 75 -4.64 -11.12 -5.20
C PHE A 75 -3.57 -12.05 -5.75
N TYR A 76 -2.30 -11.68 -5.52
CA TYR A 76 -1.13 -12.39 -5.99
C TYR A 76 -0.27 -12.82 -4.81
N SER A 77 0.28 -14.03 -4.87
CA SER A 77 1.22 -14.57 -3.88
C SER A 77 2.43 -15.15 -4.60
N ALA A 78 3.64 -14.89 -4.09
CA ALA A 78 4.86 -15.47 -4.65
C ALA A 78 4.86 -17.01 -4.49
N ASN A 79 4.33 -17.50 -3.36
CA ASN A 79 4.25 -18.91 -3.04
C ASN A 79 2.85 -19.46 -3.27
N LYS A 80 2.78 -20.76 -3.59
CA LYS A 80 1.50 -21.47 -3.69
C LYS A 80 0.90 -21.61 -2.29
N LEU A 81 -0.25 -21.00 -2.07
CA LEU A 81 -1.05 -21.17 -0.87
C LEU A 81 -1.73 -22.55 -0.90
N GLU A 82 -1.67 -23.24 0.23
CA GLU A 82 -2.36 -24.50 0.44
C GLU A 82 -3.87 -24.30 0.49
N LYS A 83 -4.59 -25.28 -0.04
CA LYS A 83 -6.04 -25.36 0.12
C LYS A 83 -6.34 -25.80 1.55
N LYS A 84 -7.23 -25.08 2.22
CA LYS A 84 -7.79 -25.50 3.51
C LYS A 84 -9.29 -25.64 3.40
#